data_AF-A0A5M6IU34-F1
#
_entry.id   AF-A0A5M6IU34-F1
#
_cell.length_a   1.000
_cell.length_b   1.000
_cell.length_c   1.000
_cell.angle_alpha   90.00
_cell.angle_beta   90.00
_cell.angle_gamma   90.00
#
_symmetry.space_group_name_H-M   'P 1'
#
loop_
_entity.id
_entity.type
_entity.pdbx_description
1 polymer ?
#
loop_
_entity_poly.entity_id
_entity_poly.type
_entity_poly.pdbx_seq_one_letter_code
_entity_poly.pdbx_strand_id
1 'polypeptide(L)'
;MTGEPSLLARLAIVGEALHGAEWQRAIARDLGPLHPAGPRPQIDDRLVRRWLAGERPVPAWIGDALPALLERAVRERQQHMASLERLRANLARATAGGS
;
A
#
# COMPACT_ATOMS: atom_id res chain seq x y z
N MET A 1 21.24 15.69 13.42
CA MET A 1 21.40 14.33 12.88
C MET A 1 20.02 13.71 12.76
N THR A 2 19.37 13.80 11.60
CA THR A 2 18.12 13.08 11.37
C THR A 2 18.52 11.63 11.11
N GLY A 3 18.46 10.78 12.14
CA GLY A 3 18.69 9.34 11.95
C GLY A 3 17.65 8.79 10.98
N GLU A 4 18.07 7.94 10.04
CA GLU A 4 17.11 7.28 9.15
C GLU A 4 16.07 6.52 9.97
N PRO A 5 14.78 6.60 9.60
CA PRO A 5 13.75 5.84 10.28
C PRO A 5 14.07 4.34 10.20
N SER A 6 13.87 3.63 11.31
CA SER A 6 14.05 2.19 11.36
C SER A 6 13.17 1.50 10.32
N LEU A 7 13.53 0.28 9.91
CA LEU A 7 12.71 -0.49 8.96
C LEU A 7 11.27 -0.68 9.46
N LEU A 8 11.08 -0.83 10.78
CA LEU A 8 9.76 -0.89 11.39
C LEU A 8 8.98 0.43 11.23
N ALA A 9 9.64 1.56 11.47
CA ALA A 9 9.02 2.88 11.29
C ALA A 9 8.64 3.13 9.82
N ARG A 10 9.51 2.74 8.87
CA ARG A 10 9.19 2.83 7.43
C ARG A 10 8.00 1.96 7.05
N LEU A 11 7.92 0.73 7.58
CA LEU A 11 6.78 -0.15 7.36
C LEU A 11 5.47 0.48 7.88
N ALA A 12 5.48 1.06 9.08
CA ALA A 12 4.31 1.72 9.65
C ALA A 12 3.87 2.93 8.81
N ILE A 13 4.80 3.81 8.44
CA ILE A 13 4.54 4.99 7.59
C ILE A 13 3.91 4.56 6.25
N VAL A 14 4.48 3.56 5.58
CA VAL A 14 3.96 3.06 4.31
C VAL A 14 2.59 2.41 4.51
N GLY A 15 2.42 1.60 5.55
CA GLY A 15 1.15 0.99 5.88
C GLY A 15 0.04 2.01 6.05
N GLU A 16 0.25 3.00 6.92
CA GLU A 16 -0.71 4.06 7.21
C GLU A 16 -1.01 4.91 5.96
N ALA A 17 0.00 5.27 5.18
CA ALA A 17 -0.18 6.04 3.96
C ALA A 17 -1.00 5.28 2.90
N LEU A 18 -0.90 3.95 2.85
CA LEU A 18 -1.62 3.13 1.89
C LEU A 18 -3.05 2.80 2.33
N HIS A 19 -3.25 2.50 3.61
CA HIS A 19 -4.46 1.82 4.10
C HIS A 19 -5.13 2.50 5.29
N GLY A 20 -4.56 3.59 5.82
CA GLY A 20 -5.09 4.30 6.99
C GLY A 20 -4.86 3.56 8.30
N ALA A 21 -5.74 3.78 9.29
CA ALA A 21 -5.57 3.27 10.66
C ALA A 21 -5.49 1.73 10.75
N GLU A 22 -6.23 1.02 9.89
CA GLU A 22 -6.32 -0.45 9.89
C GLU A 22 -5.32 -1.11 8.91
N TRP A 23 -4.12 -0.53 8.79
CA TRP A 23 -3.17 -0.92 7.74
C TRP A 23 -2.54 -2.30 7.91
N GLN A 24 -2.43 -2.81 9.13
CA GLN A 24 -1.64 -4.02 9.43
C GLN A 24 -2.15 -5.27 8.68
N ARG A 25 -3.47 -5.40 8.53
CA ARG A 25 -4.06 -6.52 7.78
C ARG A 25 -3.91 -6.32 6.28
N ALA A 26 -4.09 -5.10 5.81
CA ALA A 26 -4.03 -4.77 4.39
C ALA A 26 -2.60 -4.89 3.83
N ILE A 27 -1.60 -4.44 4.58
CA ILE A 27 -0.19 -4.55 4.19
C ILE A 27 0.26 -6.02 4.13
N ALA A 28 -0.26 -6.90 4.99
CA ALA A 28 0.08 -8.33 4.97
C ALA A 28 -0.37 -8.99 3.66
N ARG A 29 -1.55 -8.61 3.16
CA ARG A 29 -2.03 -9.02 1.84
C ARG A 29 -1.13 -8.49 0.73
N ASP A 30 -0.77 -7.22 0.81
CA ASP A 30 0.04 -6.56 -0.23
C ASP A 30 1.47 -7.09 -0.33
N LEU A 31 2.05 -7.50 0.80
CA LEU A 31 3.38 -8.10 0.88
C LEU A 31 3.43 -9.55 0.37
N GLY A 32 2.30 -10.26 0.36
CA GLY A 32 2.24 -11.67 -0.06
C GLY A 32 2.82 -11.92 -1.46
N PRO A 33 2.39 -11.19 -2.50
CA PRO A 33 2.92 -11.33 -3.85
C PRO A 33 4.43 -11.03 -3.99
N LEU A 34 5.02 -10.29 -3.06
CA LEU A 34 6.42 -9.88 -3.06
C LEU A 34 7.32 -10.81 -2.22
N HIS A 35 6.78 -11.90 -1.69
CA HIS A 35 7.52 -12.77 -0.78
C HIS A 35 8.68 -13.50 -1.49
N PRO A 36 9.90 -13.53 -0.92
CA PRO A 36 11.10 -14.06 -1.60
C PRO A 36 11.06 -15.57 -1.88
N ALA A 37 10.39 -16.35 -1.03
CA ALA A 37 10.16 -17.79 -1.25
C ALA A 37 9.00 -18.10 -2.24
N GLY A 38 8.61 -17.13 -3.05
CA GLY A 38 7.52 -17.25 -4.02
C GLY A 38 6.25 -16.48 -3.61
N PRO A 39 5.52 -15.96 -4.62
CA PRO A 39 4.31 -15.16 -4.42
C PRO A 39 3.24 -15.97 -3.72
N ARG A 40 2.51 -15.32 -2.82
CA ARG A 40 1.40 -15.90 -2.06
C ARG A 40 0.28 -14.88 -1.87
N PRO A 41 -0.97 -15.30 -1.58
CA PRO A 41 -2.09 -14.36 -1.43
C PRO A 41 -1.86 -13.32 -0.33
N GLN A 42 -1.18 -13.70 0.75
CA GLN A 42 -0.82 -12.82 1.86
C GLN A 42 0.32 -13.45 2.69
N ILE A 43 1.05 -12.63 3.44
CA ILE A 43 1.79 -13.11 4.61
C ILE A 43 0.85 -13.24 5.82
N ASP A 44 1.30 -13.92 6.87
CA ASP A 44 0.54 -14.00 8.14
C ASP A 44 0.43 -12.60 8.77
N ASP A 45 -0.80 -12.12 9.01
CA ASP A 45 -1.07 -10.81 9.59
C ASP A 45 -0.62 -10.73 11.06
N ARG A 46 -0.59 -11.87 11.76
CA ARG A 46 -0.01 -11.95 13.10
C ARG A 46 1.48 -11.62 13.08
N LEU A 47 2.19 -11.93 11.98
CA LEU A 47 3.61 -11.62 11.84
C LEU A 47 3.86 -10.10 11.87
N VAL A 48 2.99 -9.33 11.21
CA VAL A 48 3.05 -7.85 11.20
C VAL A 48 2.87 -7.29 12.61
N ARG A 49 1.91 -7.81 13.37
CA ARG A 49 1.70 -7.43 14.78
C ARG A 49 2.91 -7.72 15.65
N ARG A 50 3.53 -8.89 15.47
CA ARG A 50 4.73 -9.30 16.22
C ARG A 50 5.95 -8.45 15.89
N TRP A 51 6.06 -7.94 14.65
CA TRP A 51 7.08 -6.95 14.30
C TRP A 51 6.87 -5.63 15.02
N LEU A 52 5.63 -5.12 15.06
CA LEU A 52 5.27 -3.88 15.74
C LEU A 52 5.46 -3.97 17.27
N ALA A 53 5.18 -5.12 17.86
CA ALA A 53 5.42 -5.39 19.26
C ALA A 53 6.91 -5.59 19.60
N GLY A 54 7.80 -5.63 18.61
CA GLY A 54 9.23 -5.90 18.80
C GLY A 54 9.55 -7.36 19.16
N GLU A 55 8.57 -8.26 19.13
CA GLU A 55 8.77 -9.69 19.42
C GLU A 55 9.57 -10.42 18.34
N ARG A 56 9.58 -9.88 17.12
CA ARG A 56 10.42 -10.37 16.01
C ARG A 56 10.99 -9.19 15.24
N PRO A 57 12.23 -9.29 14.74
CA PRO A 57 12.77 -8.30 13.82
C PRO A 57 11.99 -8.32 12.49
N VAL A 58 11.87 -7.15 11.87
CA VAL A 58 11.36 -7.02 10.51
C VAL A 58 12.40 -7.62 9.55
N PRO A 59 12.04 -8.59 8.69
CA PRO A 59 12.94 -9.16 7.70
C PRO A 59 13.45 -8.10 6.71
N ALA A 60 14.71 -8.22 6.28
CA ALA A 60 15.33 -7.26 5.36
C ALA A 60 14.56 -7.09 4.04
N TRP A 61 14.01 -8.18 3.48
CA TRP A 61 13.24 -8.15 2.22
C TRP A 61 12.01 -7.24 2.28
N ILE A 62 11.50 -6.91 3.48
CA ILE A 62 10.43 -5.93 3.62
C ILE A 62 10.90 -4.58 3.11
N GLY A 63 12.16 -4.20 3.41
CA GLY A 63 12.76 -2.96 2.91
C GLY A 63 12.72 -2.87 1.39
N ASP A 64 13.03 -3.97 0.70
CA ASP A 64 13.01 -4.05 -0.77
C ASP A 64 11.57 -4.06 -1.32
N ALA A 65 10.61 -4.57 -0.55
CA ALA A 65 9.20 -4.61 -0.94
C ALA A 65 8.50 -3.25 -0.82
N LEU A 66 8.90 -2.39 0.12
CA LEU A 66 8.21 -1.11 0.37
C LEU A 66 8.16 -0.18 -0.87
N PRO A 67 9.26 0.07 -1.60
CA PRO A 67 9.21 0.86 -2.83
C PRO A 67 8.26 0.27 -3.87
N ALA A 68 8.28 -1.06 -4.07
CA ALA A 68 7.41 -1.73 -5.02
C ALA A 68 5.92 -1.56 -4.66
N LEU A 69 5.57 -1.58 -3.37
CA LEU A 69 4.22 -1.30 -2.90
C LEU A 69 3.78 0.13 -3.18
N LEU A 70 4.65 1.11 -2.90
CA LEU A 70 4.38 2.52 -3.15
C LEU A 70 4.19 2.78 -4.65
N GLU A 71 5.08 2.26 -5.48
CA GLU A 71 4.98 2.37 -6.94
C GLU A 71 3.69 1.76 -7.48
N ARG A 72 3.31 0.58 -6.99
CA ARG A 72 2.04 -0.06 -7.35
C ARG A 72 0.87 0.85 -7.00
N ALA A 73 0.87 1.39 -5.78
CA ALA A 73 -0.21 2.23 -5.30
C ALA A 73 -0.28 3.59 -6.02
N VAL A 74 0.85 4.16 -6.45
CA VAL A 74 0.87 5.36 -7.31
C VAL A 74 0.21 5.06 -8.65
N ARG A 75 0.57 3.95 -9.30
CA ARG A 75 -0.04 3.55 -10.58
C ARG A 75 -1.56 3.34 -10.45
N GLU A 76 -2.00 2.62 -9.42
CA GLU A 76 -3.42 2.37 -9.16
C GLU A 76 -4.19 3.67 -8.94
N ARG A 77 -3.64 4.62 -8.16
CA ARG A 77 -4.27 5.93 -7.93
C ARG A 77 -4.33 6.78 -9.19
N GLN A 78 -3.29 6.78 -10.02
CA GLN A 78 -3.29 7.49 -11.31
C GLN A 78 -4.37 6.94 -12.25
N GLN A 79 -4.50 5.60 -12.32
CA GLN A 79 -5.55 4.96 -13.11
C GLN A 79 -6.96 5.29 -12.60
N HIS A 80 -7.14 5.32 -11.27
CA HIS A 80 -8.40 5.69 -10.66
C HIS A 80 -8.76 7.16 -10.94
N MET A 81 -7.81 8.08 -10.78
CA MET A 81 -7.99 9.51 -11.09
C MET A 81 -8.41 9.73 -12.54
N ALA A 82 -7.70 9.10 -13.49
CA ALA A 82 -8.07 9.16 -14.91
C ALA A 82 -9.48 8.62 -15.18
N SER A 83 -9.91 7.58 -14.44
CA SER A 83 -11.25 7.01 -14.58
C SER A 83 -12.34 7.97 -14.06
N LEU A 84 -12.09 8.63 -12.93
CA LEU A 84 -12.99 9.65 -12.38
C LEU A 84 -13.10 10.88 -13.29
N GLU A 85 -12.01 11.32 -13.89
CA GLU A 85 -12.01 12.43 -14.85
C GLU A 85 -12.85 12.13 -16.09
N ARG A 86 -12.74 10.90 -16.62
CA ARG A 86 -13.60 10.44 -17.74
C ARG A 86 -15.07 10.43 -17.32
N LEU A 87 -15.39 9.92 -16.14
CA LEU A 87 -16.76 9.91 -15.63
C LEU A 87 -17.32 11.33 -15.49
N ARG A 88 -16.55 12.25 -14.91
CA ARG A 88 -16.92 13.67 -14.79
C ARG A 88 -17.23 14.28 -16.16
N ALA A 89 -16.36 14.05 -17.15
CA ALA A 89 -16.56 14.57 -18.51
C ALA A 89 -17.81 13.98 -19.19
N ASN A 90 -18.09 12.69 -18.99
CA ASN A 90 -19.29 12.04 -19.52
C ASN A 90 -20.57 12.63 -18.93
N LEU A 91 -20.60 12.82 -17.60
CA LEU A 91 -21.75 13.41 -16.90
C LEU A 91 -22.02 14.85 -17.34
N ALA A 92 -20.98 15.69 -17.49
CA ALA A 92 -21.11 17.07 -17.96
C ALA A 92 -21.71 17.17 -19.37
N ARG A 93 -21.38 16.23 -20.28
CA ARG A 93 -21.98 16.19 -21.62
C ARG A 93 -23.45 15.77 -21.59
N ALA A 94 -23.80 14.80 -20.75
CA ALA A 94 -25.18 14.34 -20.61
C ALA A 94 -26.10 15.45 -20.08
N THR A 95 -25.62 16.29 -19.16
CA THR A 95 -26.38 17.43 -18.64
C THR A 95 -26.52 18.58 -19.64
N ALA A 96 -25.54 18.76 -20.54
CA ALA A 96 -25.57 19.85 -21.53
C ALA A 96 -26.41 19.54 -22.79
N GLY A 97 -26.61 18.26 -23.12
CA GLY A 97 -27.41 17.83 -24.29
C GLY A 97 -28.88 17.54 -23.99
N GLY A 98 -29.33 17.73 -22.74
CA GLY A 98 -30.71 17.47 -22.29
C GLY A 98 -31.53 18.72 -21.98
N SER A 99 -31.08 19.91 -22.42
CA SER A 99 -31.80 21.19 -22.33
C SER A 99 -32.19 21.69 -23.71
#